data_AF-A0AAY5EC91-F1
#
_entry.id   AF-A0AAY5EC91-F1
#
_cell.length_a   1.000
_cell.length_b   1.000
_cell.length_c   1.000
_cell.angle_alpha   90.00
_cell.angle_beta   90.00
_cell.angle_gamma   90.00
#
_symmetry.space_group_name_H-M   'P 1'
#
loop_
_entity.id
_entity.type
_entity.pdbx_description
1 polymer ?
#
loop_
_entity_poly.entity_id
_entity_poly.type
_entity_poly.pdbx_seq_one_letter_code
_entity_poly.pdbx_strand_id
1 'polypeptide(L)'
;MSQLLEATTRERDEYQAQVHLLTSRVEELESSLQEQTEKAGKKQESEQEYKALYLQAQGEMEQFRHELEKLKREKAQAGVVNKGEGQEGGAGEGAQSDGGTAVPDVDDELACQVDFLMRELDQRTKQKEEYCLNITLTSHLRELRQNVTHLLINFVPALDLQQVNFDCDVIDEILAQVLDLISSPLAAGQSS
;
A
#
# COMPACT_ATOMS: atom_id res chain seq x y z
N MET A 1 12.33 74.31 18.98
CA MET A 1 12.69 73.16 19.85
C MET A 1 11.60 72.09 19.88
N SER A 2 10.33 72.44 20.10
CA SER A 2 9.21 71.47 20.12
C SER A 2 9.01 70.69 18.81
N GLN A 3 9.03 71.37 17.65
CA GLN A 3 8.82 70.72 16.34
C GLN A 3 9.95 69.76 15.93
N LEU A 4 11.19 70.06 16.34
CA LEU A 4 12.33 69.19 16.05
C LEU A 4 12.23 67.89 16.87
N LEU A 5 11.86 67.99 18.15
CA LEU A 5 11.66 66.83 19.00
C LEU A 5 10.56 65.92 18.47
N GLU A 6 9.44 66.51 18.01
CA GLU A 6 8.30 65.80 17.42
C GLU A 6 8.65 65.11 16.09
N ALA A 7 9.43 65.77 15.22
CA ALA A 7 9.94 65.17 14.00
C ALA A 7 10.88 63.99 14.29
N THR A 8 11.79 64.14 15.27
CA THR A 8 12.71 63.07 15.68
C THR A 8 11.98 61.88 16.33
N THR A 9 10.90 62.11 17.08
CA THR A 9 10.09 61.00 17.60
C THR A 9 9.36 60.26 16.48
N ARG A 10 8.78 61.00 15.52
CA ARG A 10 8.08 60.40 14.39
C ARG A 10 8.99 59.55 13.52
N GLU A 11 10.16 60.07 13.17
CA GLU A 11 11.12 59.37 12.32
C GLU A 11 11.61 58.08 13.01
N ARG A 12 11.83 58.13 14.34
CA ARG A 12 12.16 56.95 15.14
C ARG A 12 11.05 55.92 15.13
N ASP A 13 9.80 56.33 15.32
CA ASP A 13 8.65 55.43 15.35
C ASP A 13 8.45 54.77 13.97
N GLU A 14 8.68 55.50 12.87
CA GLU A 14 8.66 54.97 11.50
C GLU A 14 9.77 53.93 11.28
N TYR A 15 11.00 54.20 11.74
CA TYR A 15 12.08 53.20 11.67
C TYR A 15 11.80 51.99 12.55
N GLN A 16 11.26 52.17 13.76
CA GLN A 16 10.87 51.05 14.63
C GLN A 16 9.81 50.16 13.97
N ALA A 17 8.79 50.77 13.36
CA ALA A 17 7.77 50.03 12.61
C ALA A 17 8.38 49.26 11.44
N GLN A 18 9.32 49.87 10.71
CA GLN A 18 10.00 49.22 9.59
C GLN A 18 10.89 48.05 10.04
N VAL A 19 11.60 48.22 11.16
CA VAL A 19 12.40 47.14 11.77
C VAL A 19 11.49 45.99 12.19
N HIS A 20 10.38 46.26 12.88
CA HIS A 20 9.43 45.21 13.26
C HIS A 20 8.88 44.47 12.05
N LEU A 21 8.49 45.19 10.99
CA LEU A 21 7.98 44.58 9.77
C LEU A 21 9.04 43.70 9.09
N LEU A 22 10.28 44.19 8.98
CA LEU A 22 11.38 43.43 8.42
C LEU A 22 11.72 42.20 9.27
N THR A 23 11.71 42.32 10.60
CA THR A 23 11.92 41.20 11.52
C THR A 23 10.86 40.13 11.33
N SER A 24 9.57 40.48 11.34
CA SER A 24 8.49 39.51 11.10
C SER A 24 8.62 38.85 9.73
N ARG A 25 9.03 39.60 8.70
CA ARG A 25 9.22 39.04 7.37
C ARG A 25 10.38 38.05 7.30
N VAL A 26 11.47 38.32 8.03
CA VAL A 26 12.60 37.39 8.14
C VAL A 26 12.16 36.11 8.84
N GLU A 27 11.45 36.21 9.96
CA GLU A 27 10.95 35.05 10.71
C GLU A 27 10.01 34.17 9.87
N GLU A 28 9.10 34.78 9.09
CA GLU A 28 8.23 34.07 8.16
C GLU A 28 9.02 33.31 7.08
N LEU A 29 10.02 33.96 6.47
CA LEU A 29 10.84 33.35 5.43
C LEU A 29 11.71 32.23 5.97
N GLU A 30 12.27 32.38 7.18
CA GLU A 30 13.02 31.35 7.87
C GLU A 30 12.14 30.13 8.17
N SER A 31 10.93 30.34 8.70
CA SER A 31 9.98 29.28 8.97
C SER A 31 9.55 28.55 7.68
N SER A 32 9.28 29.30 6.61
CA SER A 32 8.92 28.72 5.31
C SER A 32 10.07 27.92 4.67
N LEU A 33 11.32 28.41 4.79
CA LEU A 33 12.49 27.68 4.31
C LEU A 33 12.72 26.38 5.07
N GLN A 34 12.56 26.41 6.40
CA GLN A 34 12.68 25.22 7.24
C GLN A 34 11.63 24.16 6.88
N GLU A 35 10.38 24.58 6.67
CA GLU A 35 9.32 23.65 6.27
C GLU A 35 9.61 23.02 4.89
N GLN A 36 10.17 23.80 3.94
CA GLN A 36 10.56 23.27 2.63
C GLN A 36 11.73 22.28 2.71
N THR A 37 12.74 22.53 3.55
CA THR A 37 13.85 21.59 3.72
C THR A 37 13.41 20.30 4.39
N GLU A 38 12.52 20.36 5.38
CA GLU A 38 11.93 19.16 6.01
C GLU A 38 11.09 18.35 5.03
N LYS A 39 10.25 19.02 4.21
CA LYS A 39 9.47 18.36 3.15
C LYS A 39 10.36 17.71 2.09
N ALA A 40 11.42 18.39 1.67
CA ALA A 40 12.39 17.84 0.71
C ALA A 40 13.17 16.64 1.30
N GLY A 41 13.58 16.72 2.57
CA GLY A 41 14.25 15.64 3.28
C GLY A 41 13.40 14.38 3.37
N LYS A 42 12.15 14.50 3.82
CA LYS A 42 11.19 13.38 3.92
C LYS A 42 10.93 12.71 2.57
N LYS A 43 10.82 13.52 1.50
CA LYS A 43 10.64 12.99 0.14
C LYS A 43 11.84 12.17 -0.31
N GLN A 44 13.05 12.71 -0.13
CA GLN A 44 14.29 12.02 -0.47
C GLN A 44 14.50 10.73 0.34
N GLU A 45 14.13 10.73 1.62
CA GLU A 45 14.21 9.57 2.50
C GLU A 45 13.26 8.45 2.04
N SER A 46 12.01 8.79 1.69
CA SER A 46 11.03 7.81 1.16
C SER A 46 11.45 7.16 -0.15
N GLU A 47 12.09 7.93 -1.06
CA GLU A 47 12.62 7.41 -2.33
C GLU A 47 13.82 6.48 -2.11
N GLN A 48 14.65 6.76 -1.09
CA GLN A 48 15.77 5.90 -0.73
C GLN A 48 15.33 4.57 -0.09
N GLU A 49 14.32 4.60 0.79
CA GLU A 49 13.74 3.39 1.38
C GLU A 49 13.14 2.46 0.31
N TYR A 50 12.36 3.01 -0.64
CA TYR A 50 11.80 2.22 -1.73
C TYR A 50 12.89 1.54 -2.58
N LYS A 51 13.96 2.29 -2.89
CA LYS A 51 15.10 1.76 -3.65
C LYS A 51 15.84 0.64 -2.91
N ALA A 52 16.01 0.77 -1.58
CA ALA A 52 16.65 -0.25 -0.75
C ALA A 52 15.83 -1.55 -0.72
N LEU A 53 14.52 -1.44 -0.48
CA LEU A 53 13.60 -2.58 -0.49
C LEU A 53 13.57 -3.29 -1.85
N TYR A 54 13.55 -2.53 -2.96
CA TYR A 54 13.59 -3.10 -4.30
C TYR A 54 14.87 -3.90 -4.56
N LEU A 55 16.04 -3.36 -4.21
CA LEU A 55 17.32 -4.06 -4.36
C LEU A 55 17.37 -5.34 -3.51
N GLN A 56 16.85 -5.29 -2.28
CA GLN A 56 16.79 -6.44 -1.40
C GLN A 56 15.93 -7.55 -2.01
N ALA A 57 14.71 -7.22 -2.44
CA ALA A 57 13.80 -8.18 -3.07
C ALA A 57 14.40 -8.81 -4.34
N GLN A 58 15.14 -8.01 -5.13
CA GLN A 58 15.85 -8.52 -6.30
C GLN A 58 16.92 -9.55 -5.92
N GLY A 59 17.72 -9.26 -4.88
CA GLY A 59 18.74 -10.19 -4.37
C GLY A 59 18.15 -11.50 -3.85
N GLU A 60 17.05 -11.44 -3.09
CA GLU A 60 16.32 -12.62 -2.60
C GLU A 60 15.78 -13.46 -3.77
N MET A 61 15.23 -12.82 -4.81
CA MET A 61 14.74 -13.52 -5.99
C MET A 61 15.86 -14.23 -6.78
N GLU A 62 17.06 -13.64 -6.84
CA GLU A 62 18.23 -14.29 -7.43
C GLU A 62 18.72 -15.48 -6.59
N GLN A 63 18.66 -15.39 -5.26
CA GLN A 63 18.96 -16.51 -4.37
C GLN A 63 17.97 -17.66 -4.58
N PHE A 64 16.66 -17.39 -4.60
CA PHE A 64 15.65 -18.41 -4.87
C PHE A 64 15.84 -19.05 -6.25
N ARG A 65 16.22 -18.27 -7.26
CA ARG A 65 16.55 -18.79 -8.60
C ARG A 65 17.70 -19.80 -8.53
N HIS A 66 18.77 -19.47 -7.82
CA HIS A 66 19.92 -20.37 -7.66
C HIS A 66 19.59 -21.63 -6.87
N GLU A 67 18.82 -21.51 -5.79
CA GLU A 67 18.35 -22.67 -5.01
C GLU A 67 17.50 -23.62 -5.86
N LEU A 68 16.61 -23.08 -6.69
CA LEU A 68 15.74 -23.85 -7.57
C LEU A 68 16.53 -24.59 -8.65
N GLU A 69 17.57 -23.96 -9.22
CA GLU A 69 18.50 -24.64 -10.12
C GLU A 69 19.32 -25.72 -9.42
N LYS A 70 19.76 -25.47 -8.18
CA LYS A 70 20.49 -26.46 -7.37
C LYS A 70 19.62 -27.69 -7.11
N LEU A 71 18.38 -27.49 -6.65
CA LEU A 71 17.42 -28.58 -6.42
C LEU A 71 17.10 -29.35 -7.71
N LYS A 72 16.94 -28.65 -8.84
CA LYS A 72 16.69 -29.27 -10.15
C LYS A 72 17.87 -30.17 -10.57
N ARG A 73 19.10 -29.74 -10.29
CA ARG A 73 20.32 -30.50 -10.57
C ARG A 73 20.47 -31.71 -9.64
N GLU A 74 20.20 -31.55 -8.35
CA GLU A 74 20.21 -32.65 -7.37
C GLU A 74 19.12 -33.69 -7.69
N LYS A 75 17.91 -33.27 -8.07
CA LYS A 75 16.85 -34.17 -8.55
C LYS A 75 17.27 -34.94 -9.81
N ALA A 76 17.93 -34.28 -10.76
CA ALA A 76 18.46 -34.94 -11.95
C ALA A 76 19.57 -35.94 -11.62
N GLN A 77 20.42 -35.66 -10.63
CA GLN A 77 21.47 -36.59 -10.19
C GLN A 77 20.90 -37.77 -9.39
N ALA A 78 19.94 -37.54 -8.49
CA ALA A 78 19.24 -38.59 -7.75
C ALA A 78 18.43 -39.52 -8.67
N GLY A 79 17.85 -38.97 -9.75
CA GLY A 79 17.17 -39.76 -10.80
C GLY A 79 18.11 -40.64 -11.64
N VAL A 80 19.42 -40.40 -11.60
CA VAL A 80 20.43 -41.21 -12.31
C VAL A 80 20.99 -42.33 -11.42
N VAL A 81 20.99 -42.17 -10.09
CA VAL A 81 21.49 -43.19 -9.16
C VAL A 81 20.52 -44.37 -8.99
N ASN A 82 19.23 -44.20 -9.27
CA ASN A 82 18.21 -45.26 -9.19
C ASN A 82 18.07 -46.10 -10.48
N LYS A 83 19.17 -46.33 -11.21
CA LYS A 83 19.23 -47.18 -12.42
C LYS A 83 20.11 -48.42 -12.26
N GLY A 84 20.39 -48.85 -11.04
CA GLY A 84 21.15 -50.06 -10.75
C GLY A 84 20.41 -50.98 -9.79
N GLU A 85 19.89 -52.09 -10.35
CA GLU A 85 19.81 -53.45 -9.79
C GLU A 85 18.43 -54.11 -10.03
N GLY A 86 18.40 -55.00 -11.02
CA GLY A 86 17.24 -55.79 -11.46
C GLY A 86 17.53 -56.45 -12.81
N GLN A 87 18.34 -57.50 -12.79
CA GLN A 87 18.93 -58.20 -13.94
C GLN A 87 18.00 -59.27 -14.54
N GLU A 88 18.11 -59.42 -15.87
CA GLU A 88 17.86 -60.61 -16.70
C GLU A 88 16.43 -61.11 -17.01
N GLY A 89 16.20 -61.38 -18.31
CA GLY A 89 15.20 -62.36 -18.72
C GLY A 89 14.66 -62.21 -20.15
N GLY A 90 15.40 -62.72 -21.14
CA GLY A 90 14.84 -63.42 -22.31
C GLY A 90 13.82 -62.71 -23.21
N ALA A 91 14.27 -62.26 -24.38
CA ALA A 91 13.41 -62.18 -25.55
C ALA A 91 13.12 -63.62 -26.04
N GLY A 92 12.05 -64.22 -25.53
CA GLY A 92 11.45 -65.45 -26.02
C GLY A 92 9.98 -65.19 -26.30
N GLU A 93 9.59 -65.31 -27.57
CA GLU A 93 8.21 -65.29 -28.03
C GLU A 93 7.38 -66.36 -27.32
N GLY A 94 6.16 -66.03 -26.90
CA GLY A 94 5.21 -67.07 -26.45
C GLY A 94 4.07 -66.57 -25.58
N ALA A 95 2.88 -66.54 -26.19
CA ALA A 95 1.60 -66.93 -25.62
C ALA A 95 1.07 -66.23 -24.34
N GLN A 96 -0.05 -65.54 -24.54
CA GLN A 96 -1.24 -65.51 -23.67
C GLN A 96 -1.09 -66.07 -22.24
N SER A 97 -1.28 -65.21 -21.23
CA SER A 97 -1.93 -65.64 -19.99
C SER A 97 -2.62 -64.46 -19.30
N ASP A 98 -3.94 -64.62 -19.21
CA ASP A 98 -4.81 -64.17 -18.14
C ASP A 98 -4.13 -64.29 -16.76
N GLY A 99 -4.32 -63.31 -15.88
CA GLY A 99 -3.64 -63.26 -14.59
C GLY A 99 -3.71 -61.90 -13.90
N GLY A 100 -4.93 -61.46 -13.55
CA GLY A 100 -5.14 -60.31 -12.69
C GLY A 100 -4.38 -60.48 -11.35
N THR A 101 -3.39 -59.63 -11.12
CA THR A 101 -2.81 -59.41 -9.80
C THR A 101 -3.12 -57.97 -9.45
N ALA A 102 -4.18 -57.78 -8.66
CA ALA A 102 -4.54 -56.49 -8.09
C ALA A 102 -3.43 -56.07 -7.12
N VAL A 103 -2.48 -55.29 -7.61
CA VAL A 103 -1.63 -54.45 -6.76
C VAL A 103 -2.51 -53.22 -6.48
N PRO A 104 -2.98 -52.99 -5.24
CA PRO A 104 -3.84 -51.85 -4.98
C PRO A 104 -3.06 -50.56 -5.22
N ASP A 105 -3.41 -49.82 -6.28
CA ASP A 105 -3.82 -48.41 -6.26
C ASP A 105 -2.95 -47.38 -5.51
N VAL A 106 -1.69 -47.64 -5.15
CA VAL A 106 -0.88 -46.67 -4.38
C VAL A 106 -0.64 -45.37 -5.18
N ASP A 107 -0.48 -45.48 -6.49
CA ASP A 107 -0.33 -44.33 -7.39
C ASP A 107 -1.64 -43.55 -7.57
N ASP A 108 -2.77 -44.25 -7.57
CA ASP A 108 -4.11 -43.65 -7.70
C ASP A 108 -4.56 -42.99 -6.39
N GLU A 109 -4.26 -43.58 -5.23
CA GLU A 109 -4.48 -42.97 -3.91
C GLU A 109 -3.60 -41.72 -3.72
N LEU A 110 -2.32 -41.78 -4.14
CA LEU A 110 -1.43 -40.63 -4.15
C LEU A 110 -1.92 -39.55 -5.14
N ALA A 111 -2.37 -39.92 -6.33
CA ALA A 111 -2.95 -39.00 -7.29
C ALA A 111 -4.22 -38.32 -6.74
N CYS A 112 -5.11 -39.07 -6.09
CA CYS A 112 -6.27 -38.52 -5.41
C CYS A 112 -5.89 -37.53 -4.30
N GLN A 113 -4.82 -37.80 -3.55
CA GLN A 113 -4.33 -36.92 -2.50
C GLN A 113 -3.72 -35.63 -3.06
N VAL A 114 -2.96 -35.72 -4.17
CA VAL A 114 -2.44 -34.55 -4.89
C VAL A 114 -3.58 -33.69 -5.44
N ASP A 115 -4.60 -34.30 -6.03
CA ASP A 115 -5.78 -33.60 -6.56
C ASP A 115 -6.57 -32.87 -5.46
N PHE A 116 -6.65 -33.47 -4.27
CA PHE A 116 -7.26 -32.84 -3.11
C PHE A 116 -6.47 -31.60 -2.67
N LEU A 117 -5.14 -31.73 -2.55
CA LEU A 117 -4.26 -30.62 -2.15
C LEU A 117 -4.22 -29.50 -3.20
N MET A 118 -4.27 -29.81 -4.50
CA MET A 118 -4.36 -28.79 -5.54
C MET A 118 -5.66 -27.99 -5.44
N ARG A 119 -6.79 -28.67 -5.24
CA ARG A 119 -8.08 -27.99 -5.02
C ARG A 119 -8.08 -27.13 -3.76
N GLU A 120 -7.49 -27.62 -2.66
CA GLU A 120 -7.38 -26.85 -1.43
C GLU A 120 -6.46 -25.64 -1.60
N LEU A 121 -5.36 -25.77 -2.34
CA LEU A 121 -4.45 -24.68 -2.68
C LEU A 121 -5.14 -23.62 -3.55
N ASP A 122 -5.90 -24.03 -4.56
CA ASP A 122 -6.69 -23.13 -5.41
C ASP A 122 -7.74 -22.37 -4.58
N GLN A 123 -8.43 -23.07 -3.68
CA GLN A 123 -9.41 -22.44 -2.78
C GLN A 123 -8.75 -21.42 -1.85
N ARG A 124 -7.59 -21.75 -1.26
CA ARG A 124 -6.83 -20.85 -0.38
C ARG A 124 -6.27 -19.66 -1.15
N THR A 125 -5.85 -19.86 -2.40
CA THR A 125 -5.39 -18.80 -3.29
C THR A 125 -6.51 -17.83 -3.60
N LYS A 126 -7.70 -18.35 -3.94
CA LYS A 126 -8.89 -17.53 -4.16
C LYS A 126 -9.30 -16.74 -2.91
N GLN A 127 -9.32 -17.39 -1.74
CA GLN A 127 -9.60 -16.69 -0.47
C GLN A 127 -8.60 -15.56 -0.24
N LYS A 128 -7.30 -15.83 -0.44
CA LYS A 128 -6.25 -14.82 -0.28
C LYS A 128 -6.46 -13.64 -1.23
N GLU A 129 -6.78 -13.89 -2.50
CA GLU A 129 -7.08 -12.84 -3.48
C GLU A 129 -8.28 -11.99 -3.05
N GLU A 130 -9.37 -12.61 -2.59
CA GLU A 130 -10.56 -11.91 -2.08
C GLU A 130 -10.23 -11.06 -0.84
N TYR A 131 -9.44 -11.58 0.11
CA TYR A 131 -8.99 -10.82 1.27
C TYR A 131 -8.11 -9.63 0.87
N CYS A 132 -7.17 -9.82 -0.07
CA CYS A 132 -6.34 -8.74 -0.58
C CYS A 132 -7.19 -7.64 -1.24
N LEU A 133 -8.15 -8.02 -2.09
CA LEU A 133 -9.07 -7.07 -2.72
C LEU A 133 -9.88 -6.28 -1.69
N ASN A 134 -10.37 -6.96 -0.64
CA ASN A 134 -11.11 -6.30 0.44
C ASN A 134 -10.24 -5.25 1.16
N ILE A 135 -9.02 -5.63 1.58
CA ILE A 135 -8.09 -4.71 2.25
C ILE A 135 -7.74 -3.50 1.36
N THR A 136 -7.53 -3.72 0.06
CA THR A 136 -7.26 -2.64 -0.88
C THR A 136 -8.47 -1.71 -1.01
N LEU A 137 -9.67 -2.26 -1.12
CA LEU A 137 -10.91 -1.49 -1.24
C LEU A 137 -11.19 -0.68 0.03
N THR A 138 -11.04 -1.27 1.22
CA THR A 138 -11.21 -0.54 2.48
C THR A 138 -10.20 0.59 2.62
N SER A 139 -8.95 0.37 2.18
CA SER A 139 -7.91 1.40 2.21
C SER A 139 -8.23 2.56 1.27
N HIS A 140 -8.69 2.26 0.04
CA HIS A 140 -9.12 3.28 -0.93
C HIS A 140 -10.34 4.07 -0.44
N LEU A 141 -11.33 3.40 0.15
CA LEU A 141 -12.50 4.05 0.73
C LEU A 141 -12.10 5.02 1.84
N ARG A 142 -11.19 4.60 2.73
CA ARG A 142 -10.67 5.45 3.80
C ARG A 142 -9.97 6.70 3.27
N GLU A 143 -9.14 6.55 2.25
CA GLU A 143 -8.46 7.67 1.58
C GLU A 143 -9.47 8.64 0.94
N LEU A 144 -10.49 8.11 0.26
CA LEU A 144 -11.55 8.92 -0.31
C LEU A 144 -12.28 9.74 0.76
N ARG A 145 -12.61 9.11 1.91
CA ARG A 145 -13.23 9.80 3.05
C ARG A 145 -12.35 10.88 3.65
N GLN A 146 -11.02 10.69 3.68
CA GLN A 146 -10.08 11.73 4.09
C GLN A 146 -10.13 12.93 3.14
N ASN A 147 -10.08 12.69 1.84
CA ASN A 147 -10.16 13.74 0.82
C ASN A 147 -11.48 14.52 0.90
N VAL A 148 -12.60 13.82 1.07
CA VAL A 148 -13.92 14.43 1.28
C VAL A 148 -13.92 15.27 2.56
N THR A 149 -13.33 14.78 3.65
CA THR A 149 -13.29 15.52 4.93
C THR A 149 -12.54 16.84 4.80
N HIS A 150 -11.42 16.85 4.07
CA HIS A 150 -10.70 18.09 3.76
C HIS A 150 -11.57 19.12 3.02
N LEU A 151 -12.44 18.66 2.12
CA LEU A 151 -13.39 19.52 1.45
C LEU A 151 -14.48 20.01 2.42
N LEU A 152 -15.03 19.09 3.23
CA LEU A 152 -16.10 19.37 4.18
C LEU A 152 -15.72 20.39 5.26
N ILE A 153 -14.45 20.51 5.65
CA ILE A 153 -13.99 21.53 6.60
C ILE A 153 -14.34 22.96 6.16
N ASN A 154 -14.38 23.22 4.85
CA ASN A 154 -14.77 24.55 4.35
C ASN A 154 -16.25 24.86 4.59
N PHE A 155 -17.08 23.83 4.74
CA PHE A 155 -18.53 23.94 5.01
C PHE A 155 -18.86 23.73 6.50
N VAL A 156 -18.04 22.94 7.20
CA VAL A 156 -18.19 22.60 8.62
C VAL A 156 -16.84 22.82 9.32
N PRO A 157 -16.50 24.07 9.70
CA PRO A 157 -15.19 24.38 10.30
C PRO A 157 -14.98 23.76 11.69
N ALA A 158 -16.04 23.31 12.35
CA ALA A 158 -15.99 22.60 13.62
C ALA A 158 -15.62 21.11 13.48
N LEU A 159 -15.48 20.60 12.25
CA LEU A 159 -15.12 19.21 11.98
C LEU A 159 -13.62 19.00 12.28
N ASP A 160 -13.33 18.30 13.37
CA ASP A 160 -11.95 18.00 13.79
C ASP A 160 -11.45 16.69 13.14
N LEU A 161 -10.54 16.83 12.17
CA LEU A 161 -9.85 15.74 11.48
C LEU A 161 -9.16 14.74 12.41
N GLN A 162 -8.70 15.18 13.60
CA GLN A 162 -8.01 14.31 14.53
C GLN A 162 -8.94 13.35 15.27
N GLN A 163 -10.24 13.66 15.33
CA GLN A 163 -11.24 12.86 16.03
C GLN A 163 -12.14 12.04 15.08
N VAL A 164 -12.08 12.29 13.77
CA VAL A 164 -12.89 11.59 12.78
C VAL A 164 -12.35 10.17 12.55
N ASN A 165 -13.22 9.17 12.72
CA ASN A 165 -12.95 7.80 12.30
C ASN A 165 -13.38 7.58 10.84
N PHE A 166 -12.40 7.45 9.94
CA PHE A 166 -12.61 7.25 8.50
C PHE A 166 -13.03 5.81 8.13
N ASP A 167 -12.98 4.87 9.07
CA ASP A 167 -13.43 3.50 8.85
C ASP A 167 -14.96 3.38 8.99
N CYS A 168 -15.66 4.44 9.41
CA CYS A 168 -17.12 4.49 9.57
C CYS A 168 -17.78 5.45 8.57
N ASP A 169 -19.10 5.34 8.46
CA ASP A 169 -19.92 6.09 7.48
C ASP A 169 -20.23 7.55 7.89
N VAL A 170 -19.63 8.03 8.97
CA VAL A 170 -19.87 9.38 9.52
C VAL A 170 -19.59 10.48 8.49
N ILE A 171 -18.53 10.31 7.69
CA ILE A 171 -18.19 11.28 6.64
C ILE A 171 -19.22 11.27 5.51
N ASP A 172 -19.77 10.10 5.16
CA ASP A 172 -20.82 9.96 4.16
C ASP A 172 -22.11 10.65 4.64
N GLU A 173 -22.47 10.51 5.92
CA GLU A 173 -23.62 11.18 6.53
C GLU A 173 -23.47 12.71 6.57
N ILE A 174 -22.29 13.22 6.95
CA ILE A 174 -22.01 14.66 6.96
C ILE A 174 -22.03 15.21 5.53
N LEU A 175 -21.44 14.49 4.58
CA LEU A 175 -21.46 14.87 3.17
C LEU A 175 -22.90 14.97 2.65
N ALA A 176 -23.75 13.99 2.95
CA ALA A 176 -25.15 14.01 2.56
C ALA A 176 -25.88 15.25 3.14
N GLN A 177 -25.68 15.55 4.43
CA GLN A 177 -26.29 16.73 5.07
C GLN A 177 -25.83 18.05 4.43
N VAL A 178 -24.54 18.17 4.11
CA VAL A 178 -24.01 19.36 3.43
C VAL A 178 -24.58 19.49 2.02
N LEU A 179 -24.69 18.37 1.27
CA LEU A 179 -25.30 18.37 -0.06
C LEU A 179 -26.79 18.72 -0.04
N ASP A 180 -27.54 18.25 0.95
CA ASP A 180 -28.94 18.60 1.15
C ASP A 180 -29.11 20.09 1.48
N LEU A 181 -28.21 20.64 2.30
CA LEU A 181 -28.19 22.07 2.63
C LEU A 181 -27.94 22.94 1.40
N ILE A 182 -26.99 22.54 0.54
CA ILE A 182 -26.64 23.26 -0.69
C ILE A 182 -27.73 23.07 -1.76
N SER A 183 -28.38 21.92 -1.81
CA SER A 183 -29.43 21.60 -2.79
C SER A 183 -30.80 22.15 -2.40
N SER A 184 -31.00 22.56 -1.14
CA SER A 184 -32.25 23.17 -0.70
C SER A 184 -32.37 24.60 -1.24
N PRO A 185 -33.44 24.95 -1.99
CA PRO A 185 -33.57 26.23 -2.70
C PRO A 185 -33.88 27.44 -1.81
N LEU A 186 -33.46 27.44 -0.54
CA LEU A 186 -33.71 28.54 0.42
C LEU A 186 -32.67 29.67 0.32
N ALA A 187 -32.20 29.95 -0.90
CA ALA A 187 -31.56 31.22 -1.29
C ALA A 187 -32.36 31.95 -2.39
N ALA A 188 -33.57 31.48 -2.71
CA ALA A 188 -34.52 32.17 -3.58
C ALA A 188 -35.60 32.86 -2.73
N GLY A 189 -35.23 33.91 -2.00
CA GLY A 189 -36.23 34.76 -1.37
C GLY A 189 -35.71 35.59 -0.21
N GLN A 190 -34.98 36.67 -0.51
CA GLN A 190 -35.25 38.00 0.04
C GLN A 190 -34.79 39.06 -0.98
N SER A 191 -35.62 39.25 -2.01
CA SER A 191 -35.69 40.46 -2.80
C SER A 191 -37.13 40.95 -2.74
N SER A 192 -37.39 41.94 -1.87
CA SER A 192 -38.31 43.08 -2.02
C SER A 192 -38.64 43.70 -0.67
#